data_AF-A0A966U4L9-F1
#
_entry.id   AF-A0A966U4L9-F1
#
_cell.length_a   1.000
_cell.length_b   1.000
_cell.length_c   1.000
_cell.angle_alpha   90.00
_cell.angle_beta   90.00
_cell.angle_gamma   90.00
#
_symmetry.space_group_name_H-M   'P 1'
#
loop_
_entity.id
_entity.type
_entity.pdbx_description
1 polymer ?
#
loop_
_entity_poly.entity_id
_entity_poly.type
_entity_poly.pdbx_seq_one_letter_code
_entity_poly.pdbx_strand_id
1 'polypeptide(L)'
;MMERSKHPIQHLWQEDQGFRKTMILNQAIQAAQGEYLIFLDGDCIVQPDFVKRHRQLAKSQMMVTGSRVLLSESLTQKILGWPQWNFAAFKSNLISYRLNGGINKFWPIVLKFGPGAWRIYQKFVWRRIKGCNMACWKEDALAIGGFDESMTGWGHEDADFVFRLQHSGVRRQSGAWSTEVFHLFHRISDQSKAAENAKRVREKIMAKAGIGV
;
A
#
# COMPACT_ATOMS: atom_id res chain seq x y z
N MET A 1 -10.72 -19.46 21.12
CA MET A 1 -9.35 -19.07 21.52
C MET A 1 -8.71 -18.37 20.32
N MET A 2 -8.30 -17.10 20.45
CA MET A 2 -7.49 -16.47 19.40
C MET A 2 -6.14 -17.18 19.36
N GLU A 3 -5.82 -17.86 18.26
CA GLU A 3 -4.50 -18.45 18.08
C GLU A 3 -3.44 -17.34 18.15
N ARG A 4 -2.40 -17.55 18.97
CA ARG A 4 -1.27 -16.64 19.01
C ARG A 4 -0.51 -16.75 17.68
N SER A 5 -0.18 -15.61 17.09
CA SER A 5 0.66 -15.56 15.89
C SER A 5 1.97 -16.31 16.13
N LYS A 6 2.36 -17.15 15.16
CA LYS A 6 3.68 -17.82 15.14
C LYS A 6 4.82 -16.84 14.83
N HIS A 7 4.49 -15.63 14.40
CA HIS A 7 5.45 -14.57 14.09
C HIS A 7 5.46 -13.54 15.22
N PRO A 8 6.63 -12.98 15.59
CA PRO A 8 6.72 -11.87 16.52
C PRO A 8 5.84 -10.70 16.06
N ILE A 9 4.96 -10.23 16.93
CA ILE A 9 4.15 -9.03 16.71
C ILE A 9 4.61 -7.98 17.71
N GLN A 10 5.09 -6.86 17.20
CA GLN A 10 5.30 -5.66 17.99
C GLN A 10 4.15 -4.70 17.75
N HIS A 11 3.51 -4.25 18.82
CA HIS A 11 2.46 -3.24 18.76
C HIS A 11 3.05 -1.88 19.10
N LEU A 12 2.90 -0.92 18.19
CA LEU A 12 3.24 0.48 18.39
C LEU A 12 1.95 1.29 18.39
N TRP A 13 1.91 2.32 19.22
CA TRP A 13 0.72 3.13 19.42
C TRP A 13 1.11 4.59 19.63
N GLN A 14 0.21 5.49 19.23
CA GLN A 14 0.29 6.91 19.50
C GLN A 14 -1.08 7.40 19.96
N GLU A 15 -1.10 8.44 20.80
CA GLU A 15 -2.34 9.11 21.23
C GLU A 15 -3.19 9.55 20.04
N ASP A 16 -4.52 9.49 20.16
CA ASP A 16 -5.38 10.02 19.10
C ASP A 16 -5.45 11.55 19.19
N GLN A 17 -4.73 12.20 18.28
CA GLN A 17 -4.76 13.66 18.10
C GLN A 17 -5.12 13.99 16.64
N GLY A 18 -6.03 13.20 16.06
CA GLY A 18 -6.44 13.29 14.67
C GLY A 18 -5.54 12.49 13.72
N PHE A 19 -5.76 12.70 12.41
CA PHE A 19 -5.12 11.91 11.36
C PHE A 19 -3.62 12.23 11.24
N ARG A 20 -2.80 11.44 11.96
CA ARG A 20 -1.33 11.52 12.00
C ARG A 20 -0.70 10.19 11.57
N LYS A 21 -1.16 9.64 10.44
CA LYS A 21 -0.70 8.36 9.90
C LYS A 21 0.81 8.35 9.66
N THR A 22 1.38 9.45 9.20
CA THR A 22 2.80 9.59 8.89
C THR A 22 3.69 9.40 10.12
N MET A 23 3.29 9.91 11.29
CA MET A 23 4.01 9.75 12.55
C MET A 23 4.13 8.27 12.96
N ILE A 24 3.02 7.54 13.00
CA ILE A 24 3.05 6.12 13.39
C ILE A 24 3.79 5.26 12.35
N LEU A 25 3.70 5.63 11.06
CA LEU A 25 4.50 4.99 10.00
C LEU A 25 6.00 5.20 10.21
N ASN A 26 6.43 6.40 10.61
CA ASN A 26 7.83 6.69 10.90
C ASN A 26 8.33 5.94 12.13
N GLN A 27 7.53 5.89 13.21
CA GLN A 27 7.85 5.06 14.38
C GLN A 27 7.99 3.59 13.98
N ALA A 28 7.11 3.08 13.12
CA ALA A 28 7.19 1.71 12.61
C ALA A 28 8.44 1.48 11.75
N ILE A 29 8.82 2.43 10.87
CA ILE A 29 10.07 2.36 10.08
C ILE A 29 11.28 2.23 11.02
N GLN A 30 11.34 3.05 12.07
CA GLN A 30 12.46 3.03 13.02
C GLN A 30 12.53 1.69 13.77
N ALA A 31 11.40 1.24 14.32
CA ALA A 31 11.31 0.00 15.09
C ALA A 31 11.49 -1.28 14.27
N ALA A 32 11.17 -1.26 12.97
CA ALA A 32 11.24 -2.44 12.11
C ALA A 32 12.66 -3.02 12.05
N GLN A 33 12.80 -4.32 12.30
CA GLN A 33 14.11 -5.00 12.29
C GLN A 33 14.52 -5.50 10.89
N GLY A 34 13.56 -5.61 9.96
CA GLY A 34 13.83 -6.06 8.60
C GLY A 34 14.39 -4.95 7.71
N GLU A 35 15.27 -5.34 6.78
CA GLU A 35 15.84 -4.43 5.77
C GLU A 35 14.85 -4.06 4.67
N TYR A 36 13.86 -4.91 4.41
CA TYR A 36 12.82 -4.68 3.41
C TYR A 36 11.47 -4.49 4.09
N LEU A 37 10.91 -3.30 3.95
CA LEU A 37 9.66 -2.88 4.57
C LEU A 37 8.50 -3.14 3.63
N ILE A 38 7.42 -3.73 4.14
CA ILE A 38 6.14 -3.88 3.43
C ILE A 38 5.07 -3.14 4.24
N PHE A 39 4.49 -2.10 3.65
CA PHE A 39 3.39 -1.33 4.21
C PHE A 39 2.06 -1.93 3.75
N LEU A 40 1.16 -2.17 4.70
CA LEU A 40 -0.15 -2.77 4.50
C LEU A 40 -1.17 -2.07 5.40
N ASP A 41 -2.30 -1.61 4.83
CA ASP A 41 -3.38 -1.03 5.63
C ASP A 41 -4.16 -2.12 6.39
N GLY A 42 -4.71 -1.78 7.56
CA GLY A 42 -5.41 -2.73 8.44
C GLY A 42 -6.76 -3.24 7.90
N ASP A 43 -7.26 -2.64 6.83
CA ASP A 43 -8.48 -3.04 6.12
C ASP A 43 -8.18 -3.86 4.84
N CYS A 44 -6.96 -4.37 4.71
CA CYS A 44 -6.52 -5.17 3.59
C CYS A 44 -6.25 -6.63 3.99
N ILE A 45 -6.79 -7.57 3.22
CA ILE A 45 -6.49 -9.00 3.33
C ILE A 45 -5.52 -9.41 2.23
N VAL A 46 -4.47 -10.15 2.57
CA VAL A 46 -3.42 -10.56 1.64
C VAL A 46 -3.63 -11.97 1.09
N GLN A 47 -3.07 -12.26 -0.08
CA GLN A 47 -2.97 -13.63 -0.59
C GLN A 47 -1.87 -14.43 0.14
N PRO A 48 -1.95 -15.77 0.21
CA PRO A 48 -0.98 -16.58 0.93
C PRO A 48 0.48 -16.41 0.48
N ASP A 49 0.72 -16.00 -0.77
CA ASP A 49 2.04 -15.78 -1.34
C ASP A 49 2.52 -14.31 -1.27
N PHE A 50 1.78 -13.41 -0.61
CA PHE A 50 2.03 -11.96 -0.63
C PHE A 50 3.47 -11.56 -0.29
N VAL A 51 4.01 -12.05 0.83
CA VAL A 51 5.39 -11.76 1.25
C VAL A 51 6.40 -12.34 0.26
N LYS A 52 6.16 -13.57 -0.23
CA LYS A 52 7.01 -14.20 -1.26
C LYS A 52 7.05 -13.37 -2.53
N ARG A 53 5.92 -12.81 -2.97
CA ARG A 53 5.84 -11.96 -4.17
C ARG A 53 6.56 -10.64 -4.01
N HIS A 54 6.38 -9.97 -2.87
CA HIS A 54 7.16 -8.77 -2.55
C HIS A 54 8.67 -9.04 -2.54
N ARG A 55 9.12 -10.15 -1.94
CA ARG A 55 10.53 -10.57 -1.96
C ARG A 55 11.05 -10.86 -3.37
N GLN A 56 10.23 -11.46 -4.25
CA GLN A 56 10.61 -11.70 -5.66
C GLN A 56 10.77 -10.40 -6.46
N LEU A 57 10.06 -9.35 -6.07
CA LEU A 57 10.17 -8.03 -6.71
C LEU A 57 11.26 -7.17 -6.05
N ALA A 58 11.63 -7.42 -4.80
CA ALA A 58 12.65 -6.67 -4.08
C ALA A 58 13.98 -6.64 -4.86
N LYS A 59 14.43 -5.42 -5.17
CA LYS A 59 15.72 -5.13 -5.81
C LYS A 59 16.29 -3.87 -5.16
N SER A 60 17.60 -3.83 -4.92
CA SER A 60 18.26 -2.62 -4.37
C SER A 60 17.92 -1.41 -5.23
N GLN A 61 17.77 -0.25 -4.58
CA GLN A 61 17.36 1.02 -5.20
C GLN A 61 16.04 0.92 -5.98
N MET A 62 15.14 0.02 -5.56
CA MET A 62 13.79 -0.06 -6.10
C MET A 62 12.73 -0.15 -5.00
N MET A 63 11.61 0.53 -5.24
CA MET A 63 10.40 0.41 -4.43
C MET A 63 9.23 -0.19 -5.22
N VAL A 64 8.37 -0.97 -4.55
CA VAL A 64 7.16 -1.56 -5.13
C VAL A 64 5.95 -0.74 -4.71
N THR A 65 5.16 -0.28 -5.68
CA THR A 65 3.77 0.13 -5.42
C THR A 65 2.84 -0.98 -5.87
N GLY A 66 2.12 -1.57 -4.94
CA GLY A 66 1.23 -2.70 -5.15
C GLY A 66 -0.12 -2.33 -5.77
N SER A 67 -0.97 -3.34 -5.86
CA SER A 67 -2.33 -3.23 -6.41
C SER A 67 -3.33 -3.71 -5.37
N ARG A 68 -4.56 -3.20 -5.47
CA ARG A 68 -5.70 -3.62 -4.66
C ARG A 68 -6.86 -4.10 -5.53
N VAL A 69 -7.56 -5.11 -5.04
CA VAL A 69 -8.89 -5.54 -5.48
C VAL A 69 -9.87 -4.95 -4.49
N LEU A 70 -10.79 -4.12 -4.97
CA LEU A 70 -11.83 -3.53 -4.11
C LEU A 70 -12.94 -4.54 -3.94
N LEU A 71 -13.31 -4.79 -2.69
CA LEU A 71 -14.50 -5.58 -2.36
C LEU A 71 -15.72 -4.67 -2.28
N SER A 72 -16.90 -5.20 -2.62
CA SER A 72 -18.17 -4.53 -2.32
C SER A 72 -18.44 -4.53 -0.81
N GLU A 73 -19.33 -3.66 -0.37
CA GLU A 73 -19.84 -3.67 1.02
C GLU A 73 -20.46 -5.02 1.37
N SER A 74 -21.33 -5.56 0.50
CA SER A 74 -21.98 -6.86 0.72
C SER A 74 -20.99 -8.03 0.84
N LEU A 75 -19.97 -8.07 0.00
CA LEU A 75 -18.95 -9.12 0.07
C LEU A 75 -18.05 -8.95 1.31
N THR A 76 -17.75 -7.70 1.68
CA THR A 76 -17.01 -7.39 2.91
C THR A 76 -17.75 -7.91 4.13
N GLN A 77 -19.05 -7.61 4.27
CA GLN A 77 -19.87 -8.11 5.37
C GLN A 77 -19.96 -9.64 5.38
N LYS A 78 -20.12 -10.26 4.20
CA LYS A 78 -20.12 -11.72 4.08
C LYS A 78 -18.84 -12.36 4.62
N ILE A 79 -17.67 -11.77 4.28
CA ILE A 79 -16.36 -12.29 4.69
C ILE A 79 -16.10 -12.05 6.17
N LEU A 80 -16.46 -10.87 6.70
CA LEU A 80 -16.32 -10.56 8.12
C LEU A 80 -17.22 -11.44 8.99
N GLY A 81 -18.32 -11.96 8.45
CA GLY A 81 -19.16 -12.97 9.10
C GLY A 81 -18.59 -14.39 9.11
N TRP A 82 -17.44 -14.65 8.46
CA TRP A 82 -16.80 -15.96 8.53
C TRP A 82 -16.14 -16.16 9.90
N PRO A 83 -16.22 -17.37 10.49
CA PRO A 83 -15.58 -17.65 11.77
C PRO A 83 -14.06 -17.48 11.70
N GLN A 84 -13.49 -17.71 10.52
CA GLN A 84 -12.08 -17.51 10.22
C GLN A 84 -11.89 -17.23 8.73
N TRP A 85 -10.84 -16.49 8.40
CA TRP A 85 -10.47 -16.25 7.01
C TRP A 85 -10.07 -17.58 6.33
N ASN A 86 -10.66 -17.85 5.16
CA ASN A 86 -10.33 -19.01 4.34
C ASN A 86 -10.12 -18.59 2.87
N PHE A 87 -8.86 -18.45 2.48
CA PHE A 87 -8.52 -18.05 1.12
C PHE A 87 -8.98 -19.06 0.06
N ALA A 88 -8.98 -20.35 0.34
CA ALA A 88 -9.42 -21.37 -0.63
C ALA A 88 -10.92 -21.26 -0.91
N ALA A 89 -11.74 -21.08 0.12
CA ALA A 89 -13.18 -20.87 0.00
C ALA A 89 -13.50 -19.52 -0.69
N PHE A 90 -12.72 -18.48 -0.42
CA PHE A 90 -12.82 -17.22 -1.16
C PHE A 90 -12.48 -17.41 -2.64
N LYS A 91 -11.38 -18.12 -2.92
CA LYS A 91 -10.87 -18.38 -4.28
C LYS A 91 -11.86 -19.18 -5.13
N SER A 92 -12.50 -20.20 -4.56
CA SER A 92 -13.47 -21.04 -5.28
C SER A 92 -14.71 -20.27 -5.76
N ASN A 93 -15.03 -19.14 -5.11
CA ASN A 93 -16.18 -18.31 -5.43
C ASN A 93 -15.84 -17.07 -6.27
N LEU A 94 -14.59 -16.89 -6.71
CA LEU A 94 -14.12 -15.65 -7.36
C LEU A 94 -14.92 -15.24 -8.60
N ILE A 95 -15.32 -16.20 -9.43
CA ILE A 95 -16.10 -15.92 -10.65
C ILE A 95 -17.46 -15.36 -10.26
N SER A 96 -18.14 -15.99 -9.31
CA SER A 96 -19.42 -15.50 -8.77
C SER A 96 -19.28 -14.11 -8.16
N TYR A 97 -18.23 -13.87 -7.36
CA TYR A 97 -17.96 -12.54 -6.83
C TYR A 97 -17.68 -11.51 -7.91
N ARG A 98 -17.04 -11.88 -9.02
CA ARG A 98 -16.83 -10.96 -10.14
C ARG A 98 -18.13 -10.63 -10.86
N LEU A 99 -18.94 -11.64 -11.17
CA LEU A 99 -20.19 -11.47 -11.90
C LEU A 99 -21.22 -10.66 -11.11
N ASN A 100 -21.26 -10.84 -9.79
CA ASN A 100 -22.18 -10.12 -8.90
C ASN A 100 -21.64 -8.76 -8.41
N GLY A 101 -20.55 -8.24 -9.00
CA GLY A 101 -19.97 -6.95 -8.63
C GLY A 101 -19.27 -6.92 -7.25
N GLY A 102 -19.07 -8.07 -6.62
CA GLY A 102 -18.37 -8.20 -5.34
C GLY A 102 -16.88 -7.88 -5.40
N ILE A 103 -16.24 -8.08 -6.56
CA ILE A 103 -14.84 -7.70 -6.81
C ILE A 103 -14.66 -6.92 -8.12
N ASN A 104 -13.79 -5.91 -8.09
CA ASN A 104 -13.52 -5.10 -9.28
C ASN A 104 -12.49 -5.70 -10.26
N LYS A 105 -11.72 -6.70 -9.83
CA LYS A 105 -10.67 -7.37 -10.62
C LYS A 105 -10.71 -8.87 -10.35
N PHE A 106 -10.51 -9.65 -11.40
CA PHE A 106 -10.48 -11.12 -11.32
C PHE A 106 -9.08 -11.67 -11.66
N TRP A 107 -8.59 -11.37 -12.87
CA TRP A 107 -7.38 -11.97 -13.40
C TRP A 107 -6.11 -11.80 -12.54
N PRO A 108 -5.81 -10.64 -11.94
CA PRO A 108 -4.62 -10.48 -11.10
C PRO A 108 -4.64 -11.27 -9.78
N ILE A 109 -5.78 -11.85 -9.41
CA ILE A 109 -5.91 -12.78 -8.28
C ILE A 109 -5.45 -14.18 -8.68
N VAL A 110 -5.75 -14.58 -9.92
CA VAL A 110 -5.48 -15.93 -10.42
C VAL A 110 -4.12 -16.01 -11.10
N LEU A 111 -3.78 -15.01 -11.92
CA LEU A 111 -2.55 -14.93 -12.69
C LEU A 111 -1.54 -14.04 -11.98
N LYS A 112 -0.31 -14.54 -11.88
CA LYS A 112 0.81 -13.88 -11.23
C LYS A 112 2.00 -13.83 -12.16
N PHE A 113 2.53 -12.63 -12.40
CA PHE A 113 3.72 -12.44 -13.21
C PHE A 113 4.94 -12.21 -12.30
N GLY A 114 6.09 -12.74 -12.73
CA GLY A 114 7.38 -12.57 -12.04
C GLY A 114 7.99 -11.18 -12.23
N PRO A 115 9.24 -10.97 -11.76
CA PRO A 115 9.98 -9.74 -11.98
C PRO A 115 10.27 -9.52 -13.48
N GLY A 116 10.35 -8.26 -13.90
CA GLY A 116 10.70 -7.89 -15.27
C GLY A 116 10.81 -6.38 -15.44
N ALA A 117 11.64 -5.93 -16.38
CA ALA A 117 11.91 -4.50 -16.60
C ALA A 117 10.64 -3.70 -16.99
N TRP A 118 9.65 -4.36 -17.62
CA TRP A 118 8.34 -3.80 -17.96
C TRP A 118 7.52 -3.34 -16.76
N ARG A 119 7.88 -3.75 -15.53
CA ARG A 119 7.26 -3.27 -14.29
C ARG A 119 7.75 -1.88 -13.88
N ILE A 120 8.91 -1.45 -14.37
CA ILE A 120 9.58 -0.22 -13.94
C ILE A 120 8.89 0.97 -14.61
N TYR A 121 8.46 1.93 -13.78
CA TYR A 121 7.91 3.19 -14.26
C TYR A 121 9.05 4.11 -14.73
N GLN A 122 9.02 4.47 -16.01
CA GLN A 122 10.04 5.35 -16.61
C GLN A 122 9.91 6.82 -16.18
N LYS A 123 8.71 7.22 -15.74
CA LYS A 123 8.39 8.59 -15.28
C LYS A 123 7.60 8.51 -13.98
N PHE A 124 7.63 9.59 -13.20
CA PHE A 124 6.74 9.72 -12.05
C PHE A 124 5.28 9.71 -12.51
N VAL A 125 4.45 8.84 -11.90
CA VAL A 125 3.03 8.74 -12.23
C VAL A 125 2.22 8.67 -10.94
N TRP A 126 1.63 9.82 -10.58
CA TRP A 126 0.88 9.99 -9.34
C TRP A 126 -0.30 9.01 -9.19
N ARG A 127 -1.15 8.88 -10.22
CA ARG A 127 -2.46 8.18 -10.14
C ARG A 127 -2.36 6.70 -9.72
N ARG A 128 -1.16 6.12 -9.75
CA ARG A 128 -0.89 4.69 -9.47
C ARG A 128 -0.18 4.45 -8.14
N ILE A 129 -0.20 5.42 -7.25
CA ILE A 129 0.31 5.29 -5.88
C ILE A 129 -0.88 5.01 -4.97
N LYS A 130 -0.74 3.99 -4.11
CA LYS A 130 -1.75 3.55 -3.15
C LYS A 130 -1.03 3.10 -1.88
N GLY A 131 -1.14 3.90 -0.82
CA GLY A 131 -0.49 3.66 0.47
C GLY A 131 -0.81 2.29 1.10
N CYS A 132 -1.97 1.71 0.78
CA CYS A 132 -2.44 0.43 1.33
C CYS A 132 -1.55 -0.78 1.02
N ASN A 133 -0.64 -0.68 0.05
CA ASN A 133 0.22 -1.77 -0.36
C ASN A 133 1.46 -1.21 -1.07
N MET A 134 2.53 -1.01 -0.31
CA MET A 134 3.81 -0.53 -0.83
C MET A 134 4.95 -1.30 -0.17
N ALA A 135 6.12 -1.32 -0.80
CA ALA A 135 7.31 -1.87 -0.18
C ALA A 135 8.57 -1.15 -0.66
N CYS A 136 9.55 -0.99 0.21
CA CYS A 136 10.83 -0.37 -0.09
C CYS A 136 11.91 -0.89 0.87
N TRP A 137 13.17 -0.57 0.58
CA TRP A 137 14.24 -0.82 1.55
C TRP A 137 14.16 0.19 2.69
N LYS A 138 14.46 -0.28 3.90
CA LYS A 138 14.51 0.56 5.10
C LYS A 138 15.56 1.66 4.94
N GLU A 139 16.72 1.35 4.37
CA GLU A 139 17.77 2.33 4.08
C GLU A 139 17.25 3.48 3.20
N ASP A 140 16.50 3.16 2.15
CA ASP A 140 15.94 4.14 1.22
C ASP A 140 14.92 5.04 1.93
N ALA A 141 14.06 4.45 2.77
CA ALA A 141 13.08 5.18 3.57
C ALA A 141 13.75 6.13 4.58
N LEU A 142 14.81 5.67 5.25
CA LEU A 142 15.58 6.47 6.20
C LEU A 142 16.36 7.59 5.51
N ALA A 143 16.93 7.33 4.33
CA ALA A 143 17.69 8.32 3.55
C ALA A 143 16.85 9.54 3.15
N ILE A 144 15.53 9.38 3.00
CA ILE A 144 14.61 10.50 2.73
C ILE A 144 13.94 11.07 3.98
N GLY A 145 14.29 10.58 5.18
CA GLY A 145 13.69 11.01 6.45
C GLY A 145 12.30 10.44 6.73
N GLY A 146 11.91 9.31 6.11
CA GLY A 146 10.59 8.70 6.31
C GLY A 146 9.45 9.45 5.61
N PHE A 147 8.23 9.31 6.12
CA PHE A 147 7.05 10.09 5.72
C PHE A 147 7.13 11.53 6.25
N ASP A 148 6.55 12.48 5.52
CA ASP A 148 6.48 13.89 5.94
C ASP A 148 5.44 14.05 7.06
N GLU A 149 5.90 14.24 8.30
CA GLU A 149 5.03 14.37 9.48
C GLU A 149 4.19 15.65 9.50
N SER A 150 4.55 16.66 8.68
CA SER A 150 3.74 17.87 8.53
C SER A 150 2.46 17.64 7.70
N MET A 151 2.34 16.48 7.04
CA MET A 151 1.13 16.05 6.34
C MET A 151 0.12 15.49 7.34
N THR A 152 -0.68 16.39 7.92
CA THR A 152 -1.83 16.05 8.76
C THR A 152 -3.10 15.91 7.92
N GLY A 153 -4.05 15.09 8.34
CA GLY A 153 -5.28 14.86 7.58
C GLY A 153 -5.10 13.80 6.49
N TRP A 154 -6.21 13.27 5.97
CA TRP A 154 -6.17 12.16 5.03
C TRP A 154 -5.66 12.57 3.65
N GLY A 155 -4.71 11.80 3.12
CA GLY A 155 -4.40 11.72 1.68
C GLY A 155 -3.07 12.36 1.26
N HIS A 156 -2.49 11.75 0.22
CA HIS A 156 -1.29 12.17 -0.51
C HIS A 156 0.05 12.05 0.23
N GLU A 157 0.05 11.55 1.47
CA GLU A 157 1.27 11.22 2.20
C GLU A 157 2.08 10.11 1.51
N ASP A 158 1.37 9.16 0.90
CA ASP A 158 1.96 8.08 0.10
C ASP A 158 2.60 8.60 -1.19
N ALA A 159 1.94 9.54 -1.86
CA ALA A 159 2.45 10.19 -3.07
C ALA A 159 3.70 11.03 -2.80
N ASP A 160 3.72 11.77 -1.69
CA ASP A 160 4.90 12.52 -1.23
C ASP A 160 6.09 11.59 -0.96
N PHE A 161 5.86 10.53 -0.19
CA PHE A 161 6.88 9.53 0.15
C PHE A 161 7.49 8.89 -1.10
N VAL A 162 6.65 8.42 -2.02
CA VAL A 162 7.10 7.84 -3.30
C VAL A 162 7.83 8.87 -4.16
N PHE A 163 7.36 10.12 -4.19
CA PHE A 163 8.03 11.18 -4.94
C PHE A 163 9.44 11.44 -4.42
N ARG A 164 9.61 11.55 -3.10
CA ARG A 164 10.92 11.77 -2.48
C ARG A 164 11.86 10.58 -2.69
N LEU A 165 11.37 9.34 -2.61
CA LEU A 165 12.15 8.16 -2.98
C LEU A 165 12.62 8.21 -4.44
N GLN A 166 11.71 8.52 -5.37
CA GLN A 166 12.10 8.63 -6.78
C GLN A 166 13.11 9.75 -7.03
N HIS A 167 13.00 10.85 -6.28
CA HIS A 167 13.94 11.96 -6.37
C HIS A 167 15.33 11.63 -5.78
N SER A 168 15.44 10.70 -4.83
CA SER A 168 16.72 10.20 -4.32
C SER A 168 17.39 9.14 -5.20
N GLY A 169 16.78 8.80 -6.35
CA GLY A 169 17.29 7.81 -7.30
C GLY A 169 16.62 6.43 -7.22
N VAL A 170 15.72 6.20 -6.26
CA VAL A 170 15.01 4.93 -6.12
C VAL A 170 13.99 4.76 -7.26
N ARG A 171 14.07 3.65 -7.99
CA ARG A 171 13.14 3.40 -9.10
C ARG A 171 11.86 2.74 -8.61
N ARG A 172 10.72 3.23 -9.09
CA ARG A 172 9.41 2.64 -8.79
C ARG A 172 9.09 1.50 -9.74
N GLN A 173 8.67 0.36 -9.19
CA GLN A 173 8.13 -0.78 -9.94
C GLN A 173 6.68 -1.08 -9.56
N SER A 174 5.93 -1.59 -10.54
CA SER A 174 4.55 -2.02 -10.37
C SER A 174 4.48 -3.41 -9.74
N GLY A 175 3.81 -3.50 -8.58
CA GLY A 175 3.42 -4.76 -7.95
C GLY A 175 2.13 -5.38 -8.51
N ALA A 176 1.43 -4.68 -9.42
CA ALA A 176 0.23 -5.23 -10.06
C ALA A 176 0.52 -6.56 -10.77
N TRP A 177 -0.45 -7.46 -10.79
CA TRP A 177 -0.32 -8.85 -11.23
C TRP A 177 0.71 -9.64 -10.43
N SER A 178 0.88 -9.32 -9.14
CA SER A 178 1.84 -10.00 -8.27
C SER A 178 1.41 -9.86 -6.80
N THR A 179 1.25 -8.64 -6.31
CA THR A 179 1.09 -8.34 -4.88
C THR A 179 -0.33 -7.91 -4.48
N GLU A 180 -1.36 -8.26 -5.25
CA GLU A 180 -2.75 -7.88 -4.98
C GLU A 180 -3.21 -8.16 -3.55
N VAL A 181 -3.74 -7.12 -2.91
CA VAL A 181 -4.51 -7.22 -1.66
C VAL A 181 -6.00 -7.08 -1.92
N PHE A 182 -6.83 -7.67 -1.07
CA PHE A 182 -8.27 -7.46 -1.04
C PHE A 182 -8.55 -6.33 -0.06
N HIS A 183 -8.97 -5.19 -0.59
CA HIS A 183 -9.32 -4.03 0.20
C HIS A 183 -10.77 -4.15 0.61
N LEU A 184 -11.00 -4.30 1.90
CA LEU A 184 -12.34 -4.34 2.47
C LEU A 184 -13.03 -3.00 2.20
N PHE A 185 -14.33 -3.05 1.97
CA PHE A 185 -15.13 -1.84 1.83
C PHE A 185 -15.19 -1.12 3.17
N HIS A 186 -14.94 0.18 3.14
CA HIS A 186 -15.20 1.08 4.25
C HIS A 186 -15.72 2.41 3.68
N ARG A 187 -16.44 3.17 4.51
CA ARG A 187 -16.81 4.54 4.15
C ARG A 187 -15.54 5.38 4.15
N ILE A 188 -15.43 6.25 3.15
CA ILE A 188 -14.29 7.15 2.99
C ILE A 188 -14.26 8.10 4.19
N SER A 189 -13.11 8.21 4.84
CA SER A 189 -12.88 9.16 5.95
C SER A 189 -13.02 10.61 5.49
N ASP A 190 -13.12 11.55 6.42
CA ASP A 190 -13.16 12.98 6.10
C ASP A 190 -11.99 13.40 5.18
N GLN A 191 -12.34 14.00 4.04
CA GLN A 191 -11.40 14.42 2.99
C GLN A 191 -11.12 15.93 3.02
N SER A 192 -11.60 16.66 4.05
CA SER A 192 -11.44 18.11 4.20
C SER A 192 -10.00 18.60 3.94
N LYS A 193 -8.98 17.80 4.34
CA LYS A 193 -7.55 18.10 4.14
C LYS A 193 -6.91 17.50 2.88
N ALA A 194 -7.60 16.64 2.15
CA ALA A 194 -7.05 15.96 0.98
C ALA A 194 -6.66 16.93 -0.14
N ALA A 195 -7.46 17.97 -0.37
CA ALA A 195 -7.18 18.97 -1.41
C ALA A 195 -5.93 19.81 -1.09
N GLU A 196 -5.75 20.19 0.19
CA GLU A 196 -4.57 20.92 0.66
C GLU A 196 -3.31 20.07 0.51
N ASN A 197 -3.36 18.80 0.96
CA ASN A 197 -2.25 17.87 0.80
C ASN A 197 -1.92 17.61 -0.68
N ALA A 198 -2.94 17.50 -1.54
CA ALA A 198 -2.74 17.37 -2.98
C ALA A 198 -1.99 18.58 -3.57
N LYS A 199 -2.35 19.80 -3.14
CA LYS A 199 -1.69 21.04 -3.59
C LYS A 199 -0.23 21.05 -3.18
N ARG A 200 0.08 20.77 -1.91
CA ARG A 200 1.48 20.70 -1.39
C ARG A 200 2.33 19.72 -2.20
N VAL A 201 1.82 18.52 -2.48
CA VAL A 201 2.57 17.51 -3.23
C VAL A 201 2.72 17.92 -4.70
N ARG A 202 1.71 18.57 -5.32
CA ARG A 202 1.85 19.12 -6.69
C ARG A 202 2.92 20.21 -6.75
N GLU A 203 2.94 21.13 -5.79
CA GLU A 203 3.95 22.21 -5.73
C GLU A 203 5.37 21.63 -5.63
N LYS A 204 5.58 20.62 -4.78
CA LYS A 204 6.86 19.89 -4.69
C LYS A 204 7.27 19.28 -6.03
N ILE A 205 6.33 18.65 -6.75
CA ILE A 205 6.59 18.06 -8.07
C ILE A 205 6.95 19.15 -9.09
N MET A 206 6.19 20.24 -9.16
CA MET A 206 6.38 21.31 -10.14
C MET A 206 7.71 22.06 -9.91
N ALA A 207 8.01 22.41 -8.66
CA ALA A 207 9.26 23.07 -8.28
C ALA A 207 10.51 22.26 -8.69
N LYS A 208 10.41 20.93 -8.65
CA LYS A 208 11.50 20.02 -9.04
C LYS A 208 11.49 19.65 -10.52
N ALA A 209 10.36 19.76 -11.21
CA ALA A 209 10.26 19.51 -12.65
C ALA A 209 10.79 20.68 -13.50
N GLY A 210 11.12 21.83 -12.91
CA GLY A 210 11.54 23.03 -13.64
C GLY A 210 10.42 23.66 -14.48
N ILE A 211 9.17 23.26 -14.24
CA ILE A 211 7.99 23.81 -14.92
C ILE A 211 7.40 24.84 -13.96
N GLY A 212 7.85 26.09 -14.08
CA GLY A 212 7.19 27.23 -13.46
C GLY A 212 5.77 27.40 -13.98
N VAL A 213 4.91 27.95 -13.13
CA VAL A 213 3.48 28.26 -13.32
C VAL A 213 3.18 28.84 -14.70
#